data_AF-A0A959PCP7-F1
#
_entry.id   AF-A0A959PCP7-F1
#
_cell.length_a   1.000
_cell.length_b   1.000
_cell.length_c   1.000
_cell.angle_alpha   90.00
_cell.angle_beta   90.00
_cell.angle_gamma   90.00
#
_symmetry.space_group_name_H-M   'P 1'
#
loop_
_entity.id
_entity.type
_entity.pdbx_description
1 polymer ?
#
loop_
_entity_poly.entity_id
_entity_poly.type
_entity_poly.pdbx_seq_one_letter_code
_entity_poly.pdbx_strand_id
1 'polypeptide(L)'
;MGNTRTSNIFFGVVLVLAFSFAAMKFALPILVALLVLVGVARLSWRRPPFALVMLGVLYLMYVIGLLGSEDVQASAKFLEYKASLLVFPLLFALAPRHSANGELRVMMSFTLGCLVFDLFALGNGLADAIETGNWGELGYKKLAIIFHPTYLSIYNAFAWSW
;
A
#
# COMPACT_ATOMS: atom_id res chain seq x y z
N MET A 1 4.54 -3.65 -31.50
CA MET A 1 5.39 -4.51 -30.64
C MET A 1 6.11 -3.62 -29.65
N GLY A 2 5.64 -3.55 -28.40
CA GLY A 2 6.28 -2.73 -27.37
C GLY A 2 7.65 -3.30 -27.01
N ASN A 3 8.65 -2.42 -26.90
CA ASN A 3 10.04 -2.78 -26.62
C ASN A 3 10.14 -3.58 -25.30
N THR A 4 10.36 -4.88 -25.38
CA THR A 4 10.35 -5.85 -24.26
C THR A 4 11.25 -5.44 -23.11
N ARG A 5 12.34 -4.71 -23.39
CA ARG A 5 13.27 -4.18 -22.40
C ARG A 5 12.62 -3.13 -21.48
N THR A 6 11.80 -2.23 -22.03
CA THR A 6 11.09 -1.21 -21.24
C THR A 6 10.00 -1.81 -20.36
N SER A 7 9.38 -2.91 -20.80
CA SER A 7 8.39 -3.66 -20.01
C SER A 7 9.03 -4.34 -18.81
N ASN A 8 10.23 -4.92 -18.97
CA ASN A 8 10.93 -5.61 -17.89
C ASN A 8 11.43 -4.65 -16.80
N ILE A 9 11.96 -3.49 -17.18
CA ILE A 9 12.40 -2.46 -16.22
C ILE A 9 11.20 -1.94 -15.42
N PHE A 10 10.11 -1.62 -16.12
CA PHE A 10 8.88 -1.17 -15.48
C PHE A 10 8.35 -2.21 -14.48
N PHE A 11 8.37 -3.48 -14.86
CA PHE A 11 7.92 -4.54 -13.97
C PHE A 11 8.83 -4.72 -12.74
N GLY A 12 10.15 -4.59 -12.91
CA GLY A 12 11.09 -4.54 -11.79
C GLY A 12 10.80 -3.40 -10.81
N VAL A 13 10.48 -2.20 -11.33
CA VAL A 13 10.04 -1.06 -10.51
C VAL A 13 8.77 -1.42 -9.73
N VAL A 14 7.75 -1.98 -10.38
CA VAL A 14 6.50 -2.41 -9.71
C VAL A 14 6.78 -3.38 -8.54
N LEU A 15 7.72 -4.31 -8.68
CA LEU A 15 8.09 -5.23 -7.60
C LEU A 15 8.78 -4.52 -6.42
N VAL A 16 9.75 -3.66 -6.72
CA VAL A 16 10.43 -2.85 -5.69
C VAL A 16 9.41 -1.97 -4.97
N LEU A 17 8.47 -1.37 -5.71
CA LEU A 17 7.40 -0.58 -5.13
C LEU A 17 6.49 -1.41 -4.24
N ALA A 18 6.06 -2.60 -4.67
CA ALA A 18 5.25 -3.49 -3.86
C ALA A 18 5.95 -3.88 -2.54
N PHE A 19 7.25 -4.17 -2.60
CA PHE A 19 8.05 -4.49 -1.42
C PHE A 19 8.22 -3.26 -0.50
N SER A 20 8.66 -2.13 -1.04
CA SER A 20 8.91 -0.90 -0.29
C SER A 20 7.63 -0.29 0.30
N PHE A 21 6.49 -0.50 -0.35
CA PHE A 21 5.20 -0.03 0.13
C PHE A 21 4.81 -0.66 1.47
N ALA A 22 5.10 -1.95 1.65
CA ALA A 22 4.91 -2.64 2.92
C ALA A 22 5.89 -2.19 4.01
N ALA A 23 7.03 -1.58 3.64
CA ALA A 23 8.12 -1.29 4.56
C ALA A 23 8.26 0.19 4.96
N MET A 24 7.79 1.17 4.16
CA MET A 24 8.11 2.59 4.37
C MET A 24 6.88 3.54 4.37
N LYS A 25 6.70 4.30 5.47
CA LYS A 25 5.65 5.33 5.64
C LYS A 25 5.83 6.58 4.78
N PHE A 26 7.07 7.08 4.64
CA PHE A 26 7.33 8.40 4.04
C PHE A 26 7.28 8.42 2.52
N ALA A 27 7.58 7.29 1.87
CA ALA A 27 7.55 7.20 0.42
C ALA A 27 6.12 7.06 -0.12
N LEU A 28 5.15 6.78 0.75
CA LEU A 28 3.83 6.29 0.40
C LEU A 28 2.99 7.32 -0.39
N PRO A 29 2.85 8.60 0.05
CA PRO A 29 2.08 9.59 -0.70
C PRO A 29 2.74 9.94 -2.04
N ILE A 30 4.08 10.02 -2.06
CA ILE A 30 4.86 10.36 -3.26
C ILE A 30 4.79 9.22 -4.29
N LEU A 31 4.89 7.97 -3.83
CA LEU A 31 4.77 6.80 -4.70
C LEU A 31 3.37 6.62 -5.25
N VAL A 32 2.34 6.85 -4.42
CA VAL A 32 0.94 6.87 -4.89
C VAL A 32 0.75 7.97 -5.92
N ALA A 33 1.21 9.18 -5.65
CA ALA A 33 1.11 10.29 -6.61
C ALA A 33 1.81 9.98 -7.92
N LEU A 34 3.04 9.43 -7.88
CA LEU A 34 3.77 9.02 -9.07
C LEU A 34 3.10 7.88 -9.84
N LEU A 35 2.58 6.86 -9.13
CA LEU A 35 1.84 5.75 -9.75
C LEU A 35 0.53 6.23 -10.39
N VAL A 36 -0.19 7.14 -9.73
CA VAL A 36 -1.39 7.77 -10.29
C VAL A 36 -1.02 8.58 -11.53
N LEU A 37 0.03 9.40 -11.49
CA LEU A 37 0.45 10.23 -12.64
C LEU A 37 0.90 9.38 -13.83
N VAL A 38 1.78 8.41 -13.61
CA VAL A 38 2.23 7.46 -14.64
C VAL A 38 1.05 6.63 -15.13
N GLY A 39 0.15 6.28 -14.23
CA GLY A 39 -1.02 5.48 -14.53
C GLY A 39 -2.02 6.20 -15.39
N VAL A 40 -2.42 7.40 -15.02
CA VAL A 40 -3.28 8.28 -15.85
C VAL A 40 -2.64 8.53 -17.21
N ALA A 41 -1.32 8.74 -17.28
CA ALA A 41 -0.61 8.95 -18.55
C ALA A 41 -0.53 7.71 -19.45
N ARG A 42 -0.59 6.50 -18.88
CA ARG A 42 -0.56 5.23 -19.63
C ARG A 42 -1.91 4.53 -19.75
N LEU A 43 -2.94 5.01 -19.03
CA LEU A 43 -4.28 4.46 -19.10
C LEU A 43 -4.84 4.75 -20.48
N SER A 44 -4.77 3.78 -21.39
CA SER A 44 -5.68 3.80 -22.53
C SER A 44 -7.09 3.78 -21.95
N TRP A 45 -7.92 4.79 -22.22
CA TRP A 45 -9.31 4.94 -21.73
C TRP A 45 -10.29 3.80 -22.11
N ARG A 46 -9.78 2.61 -22.44
CA ARG A 46 -10.58 1.41 -22.57
C ARG A 46 -11.03 0.97 -21.18
N ARG A 47 -12.27 1.37 -20.86
CA ARG A 47 -13.12 0.98 -19.71
C ARG A 47 -12.33 0.64 -18.44
N PRO A 48 -12.23 1.55 -17.45
CA PRO A 48 -11.56 1.24 -16.20
C PRO A 48 -12.20 -0.02 -15.59
N PRO A 49 -11.41 -0.93 -15.00
CA PRO A 49 -11.96 -2.11 -14.34
C PRO A 49 -12.93 -1.66 -13.24
N PHE A 50 -14.03 -2.40 -13.09
CA PHE A 50 -15.11 -2.10 -12.12
C PHE A 50 -14.56 -1.83 -10.72
N ALA A 51 -13.52 -2.57 -10.30
CA ALA A 51 -12.83 -2.36 -9.03
C ALA A 51 -12.27 -0.94 -8.87
N LEU A 52 -11.63 -0.36 -9.90
CA LEU A 52 -11.12 1.01 -9.85
C LEU A 52 -12.25 2.04 -9.77
N VAL A 53 -13.39 1.76 -10.43
CA VAL A 53 -14.58 2.63 -10.35
C VAL A 53 -15.16 2.61 -8.94
N MET A 54 -15.38 1.42 -8.36
CA MET A 54 -15.90 1.27 -7.00
C MET A 54 -14.97 1.90 -5.96
N LEU A 55 -13.66 1.75 -6.14
CA LEU A 55 -12.66 2.36 -5.29
C LEU A 55 -12.67 3.89 -5.39
N GLY A 56 -12.82 4.43 -6.60
CA GLY A 56 -13.00 5.86 -6.83
C GLY A 56 -14.27 6.39 -6.14
N VAL A 57 -15.39 5.68 -6.25
CA VAL A 57 -16.65 6.01 -5.55
C VAL A 57 -16.46 6.00 -4.04
N LEU A 58 -15.84 4.95 -3.48
CA LEU A 58 -15.56 4.87 -2.05
C LEU A 58 -14.71 6.04 -1.57
N TYR A 59 -13.67 6.41 -2.34
CA TYR A 59 -12.82 7.55 -2.00
C TYR A 59 -13.58 8.88 -2.09
N LEU A 60 -14.45 9.05 -3.09
CA LEU A 60 -15.31 10.21 -3.23
C LEU A 60 -16.27 10.35 -2.02
N MET A 61 -16.82 9.24 -1.53
CA MET A 61 -17.65 9.25 -0.32
C MET A 61 -16.88 9.72 0.90
N TYR A 62 -15.61 9.31 1.06
CA TYR A 62 -14.77 9.84 2.14
C TYR A 62 -14.49 11.34 1.99
N VAL A 63 -14.28 11.82 0.76
CA VAL A 63 -14.10 13.25 0.48
C VAL A 63 -15.38 14.04 0.77
N ILE A 64 -16.55 13.52 0.43
CA ILE A 64 -17.83 14.15 0.77
C ILE A 64 -18.01 14.20 2.29
N GLY A 65 -17.62 13.13 3.01
CA GLY A 65 -17.65 13.09 4.47
C GLY A 65 -16.76 14.15 5.14
N LEU A 66 -15.68 14.60 4.49
CA LEU A 66 -14.85 15.70 4.99
C LEU A 66 -15.60 17.03 5.04
N LEU A 67 -16.55 17.27 4.14
CA LEU A 67 -17.32 18.51 4.08
C LEU A 67 -18.21 18.72 5.32
N GLY A 68 -18.52 17.64 6.04
CA GLY A 68 -19.27 17.67 7.29
C GLY A 68 -18.41 17.58 8.56
N SER A 69 -17.09 17.57 8.46
CA SER A 69 -16.20 17.50 9.64
C SER A 69 -15.93 18.89 10.22
N GLU A 70 -16.05 19.02 11.54
CA GLU A 70 -15.66 20.22 12.29
C GLU A 70 -14.14 20.44 12.29
N ASP A 71 -13.36 19.36 12.25
CA ASP A 71 -11.90 19.39 12.13
C ASP A 71 -11.45 18.78 10.81
N VAL A 72 -11.43 19.62 9.78
CA VAL A 72 -10.99 19.25 8.43
C VAL A 72 -9.53 18.78 8.43
N GLN A 73 -8.70 19.29 9.33
CA GLN A 73 -7.26 19.02 9.31
C GLN A 73 -6.95 17.63 9.87
N ALA A 74 -7.62 17.24 10.97
CA ALA A 74 -7.56 15.87 11.49
C ALA A 74 -8.20 14.88 10.49
N SER A 75 -9.36 15.22 9.93
CA SER A 75 -10.07 14.38 8.97
C SER A 75 -9.27 14.17 7.66
N ALA A 76 -8.53 15.17 7.19
CA ALA A 76 -7.67 15.06 6.01
C ALA A 76 -6.54 14.04 6.21
N LYS A 77 -5.95 13.95 7.42
CA LYS A 77 -4.96 12.91 7.73
C LYS A 77 -5.56 11.50 7.66
N PHE A 78 -6.80 11.31 8.09
CA PHE A 78 -7.48 10.02 7.93
C PHE A 78 -7.69 9.65 6.46
N LEU A 79 -7.92 10.64 5.60
CA LEU A 79 -8.04 10.43 4.15
C LEU A 79 -6.69 10.04 3.54
N GLU A 80 -5.60 10.73 3.91
CA GLU A 80 -4.24 10.38 3.51
C GLU A 80 -3.91 8.92 3.86
N TYR A 81 -4.27 8.52 5.07
CA TYR A 81 -4.05 7.15 5.49
C TYR A 81 -4.85 6.13 4.67
N LYS A 82 -6.10 6.45 4.30
CA LYS A 82 -6.95 5.60 3.45
C LYS A 82 -6.51 5.57 1.99
N ALA A 83 -5.78 6.59 1.51
CA ALA A 83 -5.23 6.62 0.14
C ALA A 83 -4.29 5.45 -0.13
N SER A 84 -3.69 4.87 0.91
CA SER A 84 -2.88 3.68 0.82
C SER A 84 -3.63 2.44 0.29
N LEU A 85 -4.95 2.37 0.49
CA LEU A 85 -5.80 1.32 -0.07
C LEU A 85 -5.92 1.43 -1.60
N LEU A 86 -5.61 2.60 -2.18
CA LEU A 86 -5.63 2.81 -3.61
C LEU A 86 -4.45 2.14 -4.34
N VAL A 87 -3.43 1.74 -3.60
CA VAL A 87 -2.17 1.28 -4.17
C VAL A 87 -2.32 -0.04 -4.90
N PHE A 88 -2.98 -1.04 -4.31
CA PHE A 88 -3.14 -2.34 -4.98
C PHE A 88 -3.94 -2.25 -6.27
N PRO A 89 -5.13 -1.62 -6.28
CA PRO A 89 -5.88 -1.48 -7.53
C PRO A 89 -5.09 -0.72 -8.60
N LEU A 90 -4.29 0.29 -8.21
CA LEU A 90 -3.39 0.99 -9.13
C LEU A 90 -2.24 0.10 -9.61
N LEU A 91 -1.57 -0.63 -8.72
CA LEU A 91 -0.49 -1.55 -9.10
C LEU A 91 -0.99 -2.61 -10.10
N PHE A 92 -2.16 -3.19 -9.86
CA PHE A 92 -2.77 -4.18 -10.77
C PHE A 92 -3.24 -3.55 -12.09
N ALA A 93 -3.77 -2.33 -12.07
CA ALA A 93 -4.16 -1.61 -13.28
C ALA A 93 -2.95 -1.24 -14.17
N LEU A 94 -1.77 -1.09 -13.57
CA LEU A 94 -0.54 -0.69 -14.25
C LEU A 94 0.39 -1.84 -14.60
N ALA A 95 0.21 -3.00 -13.99
CA ALA A 95 0.99 -4.18 -14.29
C ALA A 95 0.88 -4.54 -15.80
N PRO A 96 2.02 -4.66 -16.53
CA PRO A 96 1.98 -4.93 -17.96
C PRO A 96 1.52 -6.38 -18.21
N ARG A 97 0.35 -6.54 -18.85
CA ARG A 97 -0.32 -7.80 -19.19
C ARG A 97 -0.50 -8.73 -17.97
N HIS A 98 -1.77 -8.97 -17.62
CA HIS A 98 -2.24 -9.99 -16.68
C HIS A 98 -1.79 -11.40 -17.11
N SER A 99 -0.51 -11.71 -16.91
CA SER A 99 -0.07 -13.09 -16.78
C SER A 99 -0.22 -13.44 -15.32
N ALA A 100 -0.85 -14.58 -15.01
CA ALA A 100 -1.02 -15.04 -13.63
C ALA A 100 0.32 -15.06 -12.87
N ASN A 101 1.41 -15.37 -13.57
CA ASN A 101 2.77 -15.34 -13.02
C ASN A 101 3.24 -13.94 -12.62
N GLY A 102 2.79 -12.90 -13.33
CA GLY A 102 3.13 -11.52 -13.05
C GLY A 102 2.45 -11.00 -11.79
N GLU A 103 1.15 -11.28 -11.65
CA GLU A 103 0.37 -10.94 -10.46
C GLU A 103 0.92 -11.66 -9.22
N LEU A 104 1.16 -12.97 -9.33
CA LEU A 104 1.76 -13.78 -8.27
C LEU A 104 3.09 -13.19 -7.78
N ARG A 105 3.95 -12.72 -8.70
CA ARG A 105 5.22 -12.09 -8.33
C ARG A 105 5.04 -10.77 -7.59
N VAL A 106 4.07 -9.94 -7.98
CA VAL A 106 3.76 -8.69 -7.28
C VAL A 106 3.28 -8.99 -5.87
N MET A 107 2.37 -9.95 -5.73
CA MET A 107 1.84 -10.35 -4.43
C MET A 107 2.92 -10.98 -3.54
N MET A 108 3.77 -11.88 -4.06
CA MET A 108 4.93 -12.41 -3.33
C MET A 108 5.88 -11.30 -2.87
N SER A 109 6.17 -10.33 -3.74
CA SER A 109 7.04 -9.20 -3.40
C SER A 109 6.45 -8.32 -2.29
N PHE A 110 5.13 -8.11 -2.32
CA PHE A 110 4.42 -7.41 -1.26
C PHE A 110 4.43 -8.19 0.06
N THR A 111 4.12 -9.50 0.03
CA THR A 111 4.15 -10.37 1.21
C THR A 111 5.54 -10.45 1.83
N LEU A 112 6.61 -10.52 1.02
CA LEU A 112 7.98 -10.44 1.51
C LEU A 112 8.27 -9.10 2.20
N GLY A 113 7.75 -8.00 1.67
CA GLY A 113 7.86 -6.69 2.30
C GLY A 113 7.17 -6.65 3.67
N CYS A 114 5.96 -7.20 3.77
CA CYS A 114 5.22 -7.30 5.03
C CYS A 114 5.96 -8.17 6.05
N LEU A 115 6.46 -9.33 5.62
CA LEU A 115 7.22 -10.24 6.48
C LEU A 115 8.49 -9.59 7.03
N VAL A 116 9.26 -8.90 6.18
CA VAL A 116 10.47 -8.18 6.60
C VAL A 116 10.11 -7.08 7.61
N PHE A 117 9.02 -6.35 7.36
CA PHE A 117 8.53 -5.33 8.28
C PHE A 117 8.12 -5.92 9.62
N ASP A 118 7.35 -7.01 9.63
CA ASP A 118 6.87 -7.68 10.84
C ASP A 118 8.03 -8.21 11.70
N LEU A 119 9.05 -8.80 11.07
CA LEU A 119 10.26 -9.26 11.76
C LEU A 119 11.04 -8.10 12.37
N PHE A 120 11.17 -6.99 11.64
CA PHE A 120 11.81 -5.77 12.16
C PHE A 120 11.03 -5.19 13.34
N ALA A 121 9.70 -5.08 13.21
CA ALA A 121 8.82 -4.55 14.25
C ALA A 121 8.84 -5.41 15.51
N LEU A 122 8.80 -6.73 15.35
CA LEU A 122 8.89 -7.68 16.46
C LEU A 122 10.25 -7.61 17.15
N GLY A 123 11.35 -7.53 16.39
CA GLY A 123 12.69 -7.38 16.96
C GLY A 123 12.84 -6.10 17.78
N ASN A 124 12.30 -4.99 17.28
CA ASN A 124 12.31 -3.71 18.00
C ASN A 124 11.43 -3.76 19.25
N GLY A 125 10.19 -4.27 19.16
CA GLY A 125 9.32 -4.43 20.32
C GLY A 125 9.87 -5.39 21.39
N LEU A 126 10.62 -6.42 20.99
CA LEU A 126 11.31 -7.32 21.91
C LEU A 126 12.45 -6.61 22.64
N ALA A 127 13.25 -5.80 21.93
CA ALA A 127 14.30 -5.01 22.56
C ALA A 127 13.71 -4.05 23.61
N ASP A 128 12.64 -3.33 23.26
CA ASP A 128 11.95 -2.41 24.16
C ASP A 128 11.32 -3.13 25.36
N ALA A 129 10.72 -4.31 25.16
CA ALA A 129 10.13 -5.10 26.23
C ALA A 129 11.19 -5.60 27.23
N ILE A 130 12.38 -5.98 26.74
CA ILE A 130 13.50 -6.41 27.59
C ILE A 130 14.06 -5.21 28.37
N GLU A 131 14.24 -4.06 27.72
CA GLU A 131 14.80 -2.86 28.35
C GLU A 131 13.86 -2.27 29.41
N THR A 132 12.56 -2.23 29.14
CA THR A 132 11.55 -1.65 30.05
C THR A 132 11.01 -2.64 31.08
N GLY A 133 11.21 -3.94 30.88
CA GLY A 133 10.55 -5.01 31.63
C GLY A 133 9.04 -5.11 31.38
N ASN A 134 8.51 -4.36 30.41
CA ASN A 134 7.09 -4.27 30.12
C ASN A 134 6.73 -5.00 28.81
N TRP A 135 6.14 -6.18 28.93
CA TRP A 135 5.67 -6.97 27.78
C TRP A 135 4.53 -6.29 26.99
N GLY A 136 3.92 -5.23 27.53
CA GLY A 136 2.96 -4.40 26.81
C GLY A 136 3.55 -3.70 25.57
N GLU A 137 4.88 -3.61 25.47
CA GLU A 137 5.58 -3.09 24.28
C GLU A 137 5.44 -4.00 23.04
N LEU A 138 5.08 -5.28 23.23
CA LEU A 138 4.69 -6.20 22.14
C LEU A 138 3.23 -6.03 21.72
N GLY A 139 2.55 -5.00 22.23
CA GLY A 139 1.19 -4.68 21.86
C GLY A 139 1.09 -4.23 20.39
N TYR A 140 -0.02 -4.59 19.75
CA TYR A 140 -0.33 -4.25 18.36
C TYR A 140 -0.10 -2.76 18.00
N LYS A 141 -0.43 -1.83 18.90
CA LYS A 141 -0.22 -0.39 18.67
C LYS A 141 1.26 -0.01 18.64
N LYS A 142 2.10 -0.70 19.42
CA LYS A 142 3.53 -0.41 19.58
C LYS A 142 4.36 -1.08 18.48
N LEU A 143 3.97 -2.27 18.06
CA LEU A 143 4.56 -2.95 16.88
C LEU A 143 4.28 -2.21 15.56
N ALA A 144 3.23 -1.38 15.50
CA ALA A 144 2.96 -0.52 14.36
C ALA A 144 3.86 0.76 14.38
N ILE A 145 5.18 0.56 14.41
CA ILE A 145 6.20 1.62 14.61
C ILE A 145 6.06 2.73 13.56
N ILE A 146 5.83 2.32 12.31
CA ILE A 146 5.88 3.18 11.13
C ILE A 146 4.47 3.42 10.58
N PHE A 147 3.60 2.41 10.58
CA PHE A 147 2.24 2.50 10.05
C PHE A 147 1.22 2.78 11.14
N HIS A 148 0.09 3.39 10.80
CA HIS A 148 -1.04 3.35 11.71
C HIS A 148 -1.54 1.89 11.82
N PRO A 149 -1.84 1.37 13.02
CA PRO A 149 -2.00 -0.07 13.25
C PRO A 149 -3.00 -0.73 12.29
N THR A 150 -4.13 -0.07 12.02
CA THR A 150 -5.18 -0.58 11.13
C THR A 150 -4.65 -0.92 9.72
N TYR A 151 -3.69 -0.16 9.19
CA TYR A 151 -3.12 -0.43 7.87
C TYR A 151 -2.20 -1.62 7.89
N LEU A 152 -1.36 -1.73 8.93
CA LEU A 152 -0.53 -2.90 9.14
C LEU A 152 -1.39 -4.18 9.18
N SER A 153 -2.53 -4.14 9.87
CA SER A 153 -3.48 -5.26 9.87
C SER A 153 -4.06 -5.56 8.49
N ILE A 154 -4.47 -4.54 7.74
CA ILE A 154 -5.05 -4.74 6.39
C ILE A 154 -3.98 -5.29 5.44
N TYR A 155 -2.76 -4.77 5.50
CA TYR A 155 -1.62 -5.21 4.70
C TYR A 155 -1.27 -6.66 5.01
N ASN A 156 -1.16 -7.02 6.29
CA ASN A 156 -0.92 -8.39 6.69
C ASN A 156 -2.09 -9.30 6.30
N ALA A 157 -3.33 -8.89 6.54
CA ALA A 157 -4.50 -9.67 6.10
C ALA A 157 -4.45 -9.94 4.58
N PHE A 158 -4.12 -8.92 3.78
CA PHE A 158 -3.98 -9.06 2.34
C PHE A 158 -2.76 -9.91 1.95
N ALA A 159 -1.62 -9.79 2.65
CA ALA A 159 -0.41 -10.55 2.37
C ALA A 159 -0.61 -12.07 2.55
N TRP A 160 -1.54 -12.47 3.43
CA TRP A 160 -1.78 -13.86 3.83
C TRP A 160 -3.06 -14.48 3.25
N SER A 161 -3.84 -13.77 2.42
CA SER A 161 -5.19 -14.19 2.00
C SER A 161 -5.32 -14.74 0.57
N TRP A 162 -4.23 -14.92 -0.18
CA TRP A 162 -4.25 -15.30 -1.60
C TRP A 162 -3.46 -16.57 -1.89
#